data_AF-A0AAV8VA99-F1
#
_entry.id   AF-A0AAV8VA99-F1
#
_cell.length_a   1.000
_cell.length_b   1.000
_cell.length_c   1.000
_cell.angle_alpha   90.00
_cell.angle_beta   90.00
_cell.angle_gamma   90.00
#
_symmetry.space_group_name_H-M   'P 1'
#
loop_
_entity.id
_entity.type
_entity.pdbx_description
1 polymer ?
#
loop_
_entity_poly.entity_id
_entity_poly.type
_entity_poly.pdbx_seq_one_letter_code
_entity_poly.pdbx_strand_id
1 'polypeptide(L)'
;IYPNPDKFDPDNFLPERTANRHYYAFIPFSAGPRSCVGRKYAMLKLKILLSTILRSYRIKSDLCEKDFQLQADIILKRAEGFKIRLEPRKQLVKA
;
A
#
# COMPACT_ATOMS: atom_id res chain seq x y z
N ILE A 1 -13.41 7.36 -12.68
CA ILE A 1 -12.85 6.03 -12.31
C ILE A 1 -12.65 5.92 -10.79
N TYR A 2 -11.98 6.90 -10.16
CA TYR A 2 -11.78 6.95 -8.71
C TYR A 2 -12.35 8.26 -8.14
N PRO A 3 -13.27 8.21 -7.16
CA PRO A 3 -13.67 9.39 -6.40
C PRO A 3 -12.51 9.88 -5.52
N ASN A 4 -12.26 11.20 -5.51
CA ASN A 4 -11.17 11.83 -4.74
C ASN A 4 -9.80 11.14 -4.90
N PRO A 5 -9.26 11.05 -6.14
CA PRO A 5 -8.08 10.23 -6.44
C PRO A 5 -6.81 10.65 -5.68
N ASP A 6 -6.73 11.91 -5.26
CA ASP A 6 -5.58 12.46 -4.51
C ASP A 6 -5.67 12.22 -3.00
N LYS A 7 -6.73 11.54 -2.52
CA LYS A 7 -6.89 11.16 -1.12
C LYS A 7 -6.66 9.66 -0.96
N PHE A 8 -5.85 9.29 0.03
CA PHE A 8 -5.74 7.90 0.45
C PHE A 8 -7.06 7.42 1.08
N ASP A 9 -7.89 6.78 0.27
CA ASP A 9 -9.16 6.15 0.67
C ASP A 9 -9.17 4.67 0.24
N PRO A 10 -8.86 3.72 1.16
CA PRO A 10 -8.94 2.29 0.88
C PRO A 10 -10.34 1.82 0.50
N ASP A 11 -11.39 2.52 0.94
CA ASP A 11 -12.78 2.10 0.70
C ASP A 11 -13.16 2.24 -0.78
N ASN A 12 -12.41 3.02 -1.56
CA ASN A 12 -12.49 3.03 -3.02
C ASN A 12 -12.26 1.65 -3.65
N PHE A 13 -11.73 0.67 -2.92
CA PHE A 13 -11.49 -0.68 -3.41
C PHE A 13 -12.44 -1.72 -2.79
N LEU A 14 -13.49 -1.29 -2.07
CA LEU A 14 -14.55 -2.20 -1.63
C LEU A 14 -15.26 -2.86 -2.84
N PRO A 15 -15.79 -4.09 -2.67
CA PRO A 15 -16.44 -4.83 -3.75
C PRO A 15 -17.54 -4.02 -4.46
N GLU A 16 -18.36 -3.30 -3.71
CA GLU A 16 -19.50 -2.53 -4.22
C GLU A 16 -19.04 -1.34 -5.08
N ARG A 17 -17.92 -0.71 -4.72
CA ARG A 17 -17.34 0.43 -5.48
C ARG A 17 -16.53 -0.01 -6.70
N THR A 18 -16.16 -1.28 -6.77
CA THR A 18 -15.34 -1.83 -7.86
C THR A 18 -16.13 -2.70 -8.84
N ALA A 19 -17.34 -3.13 -8.49
CA ALA A 19 -18.18 -4.00 -9.32
C ALA A 19 -18.38 -3.48 -10.75
N ASN A 20 -18.56 -2.17 -10.91
CA ASN A 20 -18.76 -1.52 -12.22
C ASN A 20 -17.48 -0.87 -12.79
N ARG A 21 -16.32 -1.09 -12.16
CA ARG A 21 -15.06 -0.48 -12.61
C ARG A 21 -14.50 -1.30 -13.78
N HIS A 22 -14.16 -0.60 -14.86
CA HIS A 22 -13.49 -1.22 -16.00
C HIS A 22 -12.21 -1.96 -15.58
N TYR A 23 -11.98 -3.16 -16.10
CA TYR A 23 -10.84 -4.01 -15.71
C TYR A 23 -9.48 -3.29 -15.84
N TYR A 24 -9.25 -2.60 -16.97
CA TYR A 24 -8.00 -1.85 -17.21
C TYR A 24 -7.88 -0.52 -16.45
N ALA A 25 -8.84 -0.16 -15.61
CA ALA A 25 -8.75 1.04 -14.78
C ALA A 25 -7.77 0.88 -13.59
N PHE A 26 -7.42 -0.36 -13.23
CA PHE A 26 -6.50 -0.67 -12.12
C PHE A 26 -5.52 -1.78 -12.52
N ILE A 27 -4.31 -1.40 -12.94
CA ILE A 27 -3.30 -2.34 -13.44
C ILE A 27 -1.94 -2.22 -12.71
N PRO A 28 -1.90 -2.26 -11.36
CA PRO A 28 -0.64 -2.11 -10.61
C PRO A 28 0.37 -3.24 -10.88
N PHE A 29 -0.09 -4.36 -11.45
CA PHE A 29 0.73 -5.52 -11.83
C PHE A 29 0.68 -5.75 -13.35
N SER A 30 0.34 -4.72 -14.13
CA SER A 30 0.02 -4.83 -15.58
C SER A 30 -1.11 -5.83 -15.87
N ALA A 31 -1.37 -6.10 -17.14
CA ALA A 31 -2.38 -7.04 -17.60
C ALA A 31 -1.92 -7.84 -18.83
N GLY A 32 -2.63 -8.92 -19.16
CA GLY A 32 -2.31 -9.78 -20.31
C GLY A 32 -1.14 -10.75 -20.08
N PRO A 33 -0.59 -11.35 -21.15
CA PRO A 33 0.43 -12.40 -21.08
C PRO A 33 1.75 -11.97 -20.45
N ARG A 34 2.03 -10.67 -20.45
CA ARG A 34 3.24 -10.06 -19.86
C ARG A 34 2.95 -9.35 -18.54
N SER A 35 1.81 -9.63 -17.91
CA SER A 35 1.54 -9.17 -16.55
C SER A 35 2.55 -9.72 -15.56
N CYS A 36 2.70 -9.05 -14.41
CA CYS A 36 3.67 -9.43 -13.40
C CYS A 36 3.41 -10.86 -12.87
N VAL A 37 4.32 -11.78 -13.16
CA VAL A 37 4.30 -13.16 -12.67
C VAL A 37 4.28 -13.22 -11.13
N GLY A 38 4.86 -12.21 -10.47
CA GLY A 38 4.93 -12.10 -9.02
C GLY A 38 3.67 -11.60 -8.33
N ARG A 39 2.58 -11.26 -9.05
CA ARG A 39 1.37 -10.63 -8.47
C ARG A 39 0.83 -11.35 -7.23
N LYS A 40 0.65 -12.68 -7.31
CA LYS A 40 0.10 -13.47 -6.19
C LYS A 40 1.04 -13.45 -4.98
N TYR A 41 2.34 -13.63 -5.22
CA TYR A 41 3.36 -13.62 -4.18
C TYR A 41 3.49 -12.24 -3.52
N ALA A 42 3.52 -11.17 -4.32
CA ALA A 42 3.62 -9.79 -3.83
C ALA A 42 2.44 -9.45 -2.89
N MET A 43 1.21 -9.78 -3.29
CA MET A 43 0.02 -9.54 -2.46
C MET A 43 0.03 -10.36 -1.16
N LEU A 44 0.45 -11.63 -1.22
CA LEU A 44 0.57 -12.47 -0.03
C LEU A 44 1.63 -11.90 0.93
N LYS A 45 2.83 -11.62 0.42
CA LYS A 45 3.95 -11.08 1.19
C LYS A 45 3.59 -9.74 1.83
N LEU A 46 2.95 -8.84 1.09
CA LEU A 46 2.55 -7.53 1.60
C LEU A 46 1.55 -7.66 2.75
N LYS A 47 0.53 -8.52 2.62
CA LYS A 47 -0.46 -8.76 3.68
C LYS A 47 0.19 -9.33 4.95
N ILE A 48 1.10 -10.30 4.79
CA ILE A 48 1.83 -10.89 5.92
C ILE A 48 2.68 -9.82 6.62
N LEU A 49 3.49 -9.08 5.85
CA LEU A 49 4.38 -8.06 6.41
C LEU A 49 3.59 -6.98 7.15
N LEU A 50 2.54 -6.44 6.54
CA LEU A 50 1.68 -5.42 7.16
C LEU A 50 1.00 -5.96 8.42
N SER A 51 0.40 -7.16 8.36
CA SER A 51 -0.26 -7.77 9.52
C SER A 51 0.72 -7.96 10.69
N THR A 52 1.91 -8.50 10.42
CA THR A 52 2.95 -8.73 11.44
C THR A 52 3.42 -7.42 12.07
N ILE A 53 3.73 -6.40 11.26
CA ILE A 53 4.22 -5.10 11.77
C ILE A 53 3.11 -4.40 12.56
N LEU A 54 1.89 -4.32 12.02
CA LEU A 54 0.78 -3.58 12.63
C LEU A 54 0.26 -4.21 13.93
N ARG A 55 0.42 -5.53 14.10
CA ARG A 55 0.11 -6.21 15.37
C ARG A 55 1.10 -5.85 16.48
N SER A 56 2.37 -5.69 16.14
CA SER A 56 3.45 -5.49 17.12
C SER A 56 3.81 -4.02 17.34
N TYR A 57 3.53 -3.14 16.37
CA TYR A 57 3.98 -1.75 16.39
C TYR A 57 2.89 -0.77 15.96
N ARG A 58 2.97 0.45 16.48
CA ARG A 58 2.37 1.65 15.90
C ARG A 58 3.46 2.33 15.07
N ILE A 59 3.12 2.69 13.84
CA ILE A 59 4.03 3.35 12.91
C ILE A 59 3.67 4.83 12.92
N LYS A 60 4.66 5.69 13.14
CA LYS A 60 4.53 7.16 13.03
C LYS A 60 5.47 7.67 11.95
N SER A 61 5.08 8.74 11.29
CA SER A 61 5.94 9.52 10.41
C SER A 61 5.65 10.99 10.64
N ASP A 62 6.70 11.81 10.63
CA ASP A 62 6.61 13.27 10.74
C ASP A 62 6.51 13.92 9.36
N LEU A 63 6.54 13.12 8.28
CA LEU A 63 6.50 13.61 6.90
C LEU A 63 5.13 13.34 6.26
N CYS A 64 4.53 14.37 5.69
CA CYS A 64 3.26 14.26 4.97
C CYS A 64 3.49 13.89 3.50
N GLU A 65 2.50 13.25 2.87
CA GLU A 65 2.58 12.84 1.46
C GLU A 65 2.89 13.99 0.49
N LYS A 66 2.31 15.17 0.74
CA LYS A 66 2.56 16.40 -0.03
C LYS A 66 4.04 16.83 -0.06
N ASP A 67 4.83 16.38 0.91
CA ASP A 67 6.24 16.74 1.06
C ASP A 67 7.18 15.66 0.46
N PHE A 68 6.63 14.56 -0.07
CA PHE A 68 7.42 13.47 -0.63
C PHE A 68 8.20 13.93 -1.86
N GLN A 69 9.49 13.62 -1.91
CA GLN A 69 10.32 13.86 -3.08
C GLN A 69 10.43 12.57 -3.89
N LEU A 70 9.71 12.50 -5.01
CA LEU A 70 9.71 11.30 -5.85
C LEU A 70 10.93 11.27 -6.76
N GLN A 71 11.64 10.15 -6.76
CA GLN A 71 12.75 9.87 -7.65
C GLN A 71 12.36 8.74 -8.61
N ALA A 72 12.43 9.05 -9.91
CA ALA A 72 12.19 8.09 -10.99
C ALA A 72 13.51 7.46 -11.43
N ASP A 73 13.84 6.29 -10.87
CA ASP A 73 14.90 5.41 -11.37
C ASP A 73 14.26 4.26 -12.17
N ILE A 74 14.87 3.07 -12.18
CA ILE A 74 14.25 1.83 -12.67
C ILE A 74 12.88 1.58 -12.02
N ILE A 75 12.72 2.00 -10.75
CA ILE A 75 11.45 2.05 -10.04
C ILE A 75 11.22 3.45 -9.48
N LEU A 76 9.95 3.83 -9.36
CA LEU A 76 9.56 5.03 -8.62
C LEU A 76 9.77 4.79 -7.13
N LYS A 77 10.50 5.69 -6.48
CA LYS A 77 10.75 5.65 -5.03
C LYS A 77 10.77 7.06 -4.45
N ARG A 78 10.96 7.14 -3.13
CA ARG A 78 11.20 8.41 -2.43
C ARG A 78 12.69 8.66 -2.31
N ALA A 79 13.15 9.86 -2.66
CA ALA A 79 14.56 10.25 -2.64
C ALA A 79 15.11 10.29 -1.20
N GLU A 80 14.27 10.71 -0.26
CA GLU A 80 14.59 10.90 1.15
C GLU A 80 14.45 9.62 2.00
N GLY A 81 14.21 8.47 1.36
CA GLY A 81 13.98 7.19 2.00
C GLY A 81 12.63 7.11 2.74
N PHE A 82 12.57 6.26 3.77
CA PHE A 82 11.35 5.97 4.53
C PHE A 82 11.54 6.29 6.01
N LYS A 83 11.54 7.59 6.34
CA LYS A 83 11.69 8.08 7.72
C LYS A 83 10.42 7.78 8.53
N ILE A 84 10.43 6.67 9.26
CA ILE A 84 9.35 6.22 10.12
C ILE A 84 9.88 5.87 11.51
N ARG A 85 9.03 6.01 12.52
CA ARG A 85 9.27 5.61 13.91
C ARG A 85 8.33 4.45 14.26
N LEU A 86 8.87 3.41 14.88
CA LEU A 86 8.11 2.26 15.36
C LEU A 86 7.98 2.31 16.88
N GLU A 87 6.75 2.33 17.37
CA GLU A 87 6.44 2.28 18.79
C GLU A 87 5.82 0.91 19.12
N PRO A 88 6.38 0.12 20.05
CA PRO A 88 5.79 -1.16 20.43
C PRO A 88 4.32 -1.01 20.86
N ARG A 89 3.44 -1.88 20.36
CA ARG A 89 2.10 -2.05 20.92
C ARG A 89 2.22 -2.93 22.16
N LYS A 90 1.59 -2.53 23.26
CA LYS A 90 1.35 -3.45 24.37
C LYS A 90 0.63 -4.67 23.80
N GLN A 91 1.26 -5.84 23.84
CA GLN A 91 0.54 -7.07 23.57
C GLN A 91 -0.59 -7.14 24.59
N LEU A 92 -1.82 -7.29 24.13
CA LEU A 92 -2.87 -7.83 24.98
C LEU A 92 -2.35 -9.20 25.38
N VAL A 93 -1.77 -9.30 26.58
CA VAL A 93 -1.45 -10.57 27.21
C VAL A 93 -2.77 -11.32 27.20
N LYS A 94 -2.89 -12.34 26.35
CA LYS A 94 -3.99 -13.29 26.46
C LYS A 94 -3.82 -13.92 27.83
N ALA A 95 -4.72 -13.58 28.75
CA ALA A 95 -5.00 -14.40 29.92
C ALA A 95 -5.45 -15.79 29.46
#